data_AF-A0A1R3KUB6-F1
#
_entry.id   AF-A0A1R3KUB6-F1
#
_cell.length_a   1.000
_cell.length_b   1.000
_cell.length_c   1.000
_cell.angle_alpha   90.00
_cell.angle_beta   90.00
_cell.angle_gamma   90.00
#
_symmetry.space_group_name_H-M   'P 1'
#
loop_
_entity.id
_entity.type
_entity.pdbx_description
1 polymer ?
#
loop_
_entity_poly.entity_id
_entity_poly.type
_entity_poly.pdbx_seq_one_letter_code
_entity_poly.pdbx_strand_id
1 'polypeptide(L)' 'MGFTEKQEALVKESWEVLKQNIPELSLRFFTIILEIAPAAKDMFSFLRDSEEIPQNNPKLKAHAVKVFKMVRLH' A
#
# COMPACT_ATOMS: atom_id res chain seq x y z
N MET A 1 20.75 -17.06 5.22
CA MET A 1 20.50 -15.61 5.36
C MET A 1 19.11 -15.44 5.93
N GLY A 2 19.01 -14.90 7.15
CA GLY A 2 17.74 -14.65 7.83
C GLY A 2 17.60 -13.17 8.15
N PHE A 3 16.37 -12.73 8.37
CA PHE A 3 16.07 -11.37 8.79
C PHE A 3 16.63 -11.14 10.21
N THR A 4 17.43 -10.08 10.39
CA THR A 4 18.02 -9.76 11.70
C THR A 4 17.04 -8.99 12.56
N GLU A 5 17.17 -9.08 13.88
CA GLU A 5 16.36 -8.29 14.83
C GLU A 5 16.44 -6.79 14.55
N LYS A 6 17.62 -6.29 14.15
CA LYS A 6 17.81 -4.88 13.77
C LYS A 6 17.00 -4.51 12.52
N GLN A 7 16.95 -5.39 11.52
CA GLN A 7 16.14 -5.15 10.32
C GLN A 7 14.64 -5.18 10.64
N GLU A 8 14.22 -6.08 11.54
CA GLU A 8 12.83 -6.16 12.01
C GLU A 8 12.42 -4.91 12.79
N ALA A 9 13.30 -4.41 13.67
CA ALA A 9 13.08 -3.15 14.38
C ALA A 9 12.87 -1.98 13.40
N LEU A 10 13.71 -1.86 12.36
CA LEU A 10 13.58 -0.81 11.36
C LEU A 10 12.24 -0.86 10.60
N VAL A 11 11.76 -2.06 10.25
CA VAL A 11 10.45 -2.22 9.60
C VAL A 11 9.31 -1.81 10.53
N LYS A 12 9.37 -2.21 11.81
CA LYS A 12 8.38 -1.84 12.82
C LYS A 12 8.35 -0.33 13.06
N GLU A 13 9.51 0.31 13.20
CA GLU A 13 9.62 1.77 13.38
C GLU A 13 9.09 2.53 12.16
N SER A 14 9.48 2.10 10.95
CA SER A 14 9.00 2.72 9.70
C SER A 14 7.48 2.61 9.55
N TRP A 15 6.89 1.51 10.01
CA TRP A 15 5.44 1.33 10.04
C TRP A 15 4.73 2.31 10.97
N GLU A 16 5.30 2.63 12.14
CA GLU A 16 4.73 3.61 13.08
C GLU A 16 4.71 5.03 12.51
N VAL A 17 5.64 5.36 11.61
CA VAL A 17 5.63 6.61 10.84
C VAL A 17 4.58 6.54 9.74
N LEU A 18 4.57 5.46 8.95
CA LEU A 18 3.64 5.28 7.83
C LEU A 18 2.18 5.33 8.28
N LYS A 19 1.85 4.78 9.45
CA LYS A 19 0.47 4.69 9.91
C LYS A 19 -0.20 6.06 10.14
N GLN A 20 0.58 7.13 10.32
CA GLN A 20 0.07 8.49 10.55
C GLN A 20 -0.57 9.09 9.28
N ASN A 21 -0.10 8.69 8.09
CA ASN A 21 -0.55 9.23 6.80
C ASN A 21 -1.12 8.14 5.88
N ILE A 22 -1.75 7.11 6.45
CA ILE A 22 -2.30 5.97 5.70
C ILE A 22 -3.15 6.38 4.49
N PRO A 23 -4.09 7.35 4.59
CA PRO A 23 -4.94 7.69 3.46
C PRO A 23 -4.14 8.14 2.24
N GLU A 24 -3.17 9.03 2.43
CA GLU A 24 -2.32 9.57 1.38
C GLU A 24 -1.33 8.52 0.85
N LEU A 25 -0.68 7.78 1.75
CA LEU A 25 0.28 6.74 1.37
C LEU A 25 -0.38 5.55 0.65
N SER A 26 -1.65 5.26 0.96
CA SER A 26 -2.44 4.26 0.23
C SER A 26 -2.69 4.69 -1.22
N LEU A 27 -2.96 5.97 -1.45
CA LEU A 27 -3.16 6.51 -2.79
C LEU A 27 -1.85 6.49 -3.56
N ARG A 28 -0.78 7.02 -2.96
CA ARG A 28 0.57 7.02 -3.54
C ARG A 28 1.03 5.61 -3.91
N PHE A 29 0.74 4.61 -3.08
CA PHE A 29 1.06 3.21 -3.36
C PHE A 29 0.42 2.71 -4.67
N PHE A 30 -0.87 2.96 -4.87
CA PHE A 30 -1.53 2.58 -6.12
C PHE A 30 -1.09 3.44 -7.30
N THR A 31 -0.79 4.72 -7.09
CA THR A 31 -0.20 5.58 -8.13
C THR A 31 1.10 4.96 -8.66
N ILE A 32 2.02 4.60 -7.76
CA ILE A 32 3.31 3.99 -8.14
C ILE A 32 3.09 2.65 -8.87
N ILE A 33 2.15 1.82 -8.42
CA ILE A 33 1.84 0.54 -9.11
C ILE A 33 1.40 0.80 -10.56
N LEU A 34 0.50 1.77 -10.78
CA LEU A 34 -0.02 2.06 -12.11
C LEU A 34 0.99 2.81 -13.00
N GLU A 35 1.89 3.60 -12.41
CA GLU A 35 3.03 4.21 -13.13
C GLU A 35 3.99 3.13 -13.66
N ILE A 36 4.25 2.08 -12.86
CA ILE A 36 5.12 0.96 -13.26
C ILE A 36 4.39 0.02 -14.24
N ALA A 37 3.12 -0.27 -13.98
CA ALA A 37 2.33 -1.24 -14.73
C ALA A 37 0.86 -0.80 -14.87
N PRO A 38 0.52 -0.01 -15.91
CA PRO A 38 -0.84 0.47 -16.12
C PRO A 38 -1.90 -0.65 -16.22
N ALA A 39 -1.52 -1.78 -16.81
CA ALA A 39 -2.39 -2.96 -16.97
C ALA A 39 -2.85 -3.57 -15.63
N ALA A 40 -2.16 -3.29 -14.52
CA ALA A 40 -2.57 -3.75 -13.20
C ALA A 40 -3.91 -3.13 -12.74
N LYS A 41 -4.33 -2.00 -13.32
CA LYS A 41 -5.60 -1.33 -13.02
C LYS A 41 -6.80 -2.28 -13.09
N ASP A 42 -6.83 -3.13 -14.11
CA ASP A 42 -7.95 -4.04 -14.36
C ASP A 42 -8.02 -5.21 -13.36
N MET A 43 -6.94 -5.45 -12.62
CA MET A 43 -6.87 -6.48 -11.58
C MET A 43 -7.58 -6.04 -10.28
N PHE A 44 -7.82 -4.74 -10.09
CA PHE A 44 -8.44 -4.19 -8.89
C PHE A 44 -9.85 -3.70 -9.19
N SER A 45 -10.86 -4.36 -8.61
CA SER A 45 -12.27 -4.00 -8.80
C SER A 45 -12.64 -2.59 -8.35
N PHE A 46 -11.83 -1.97 -7.49
CA PHE A 46 -12.00 -0.59 -7.04
C PHE A 46 -11.26 0.44 -7.90
N LEU A 47 -10.59 0.01 -8.99
CA LEU A 47 -9.88 0.86 -9.95
C LEU A 47 -10.36 0.67 -11.40
N ARG A 48 -10.73 -0.56 -11.79
CA ARG A 48 -11.05 -0.94 -13.17
C ARG A 48 -11.99 0.04 -13.89
N ASP A 49 -13.06 0.45 -13.23
CA ASP A 49 -14.13 1.24 -13.86
C ASP A 49 -13.95 2.77 -13.65
N SER A 50 -12.84 3.22 -13.06
CA SER A 50 -12.55 4.64 -12.80
C SER A 50 -11.55 5.18 -13.83
N GLU A 51 -11.73 6.38 -14.37
CA GLU A 51 -10.72 6.99 -15.26
C GLU A 51 -9.42 7.27 -14.50
N GLU A 52 -9.55 7.82 -13.29
CA GLU A 52 -8.45 8.16 -12.38
C GLU A 52 -8.49 7.33 -11.08
N ILE A 53 -7.42 7.40 -10.28
CA ILE A 53 -7.36 6.75 -8.97
C ILE A 53 -8.32 7.47 -8.00
N PRO A 54 -9.32 6.78 -7.44
CA PRO A 54 -10.34 7.40 -6.61
C PRO A 54 -9.80 7.76 -5.23
N GLN A 55 -9.60 9.07 -5.00
CA GLN A 55 -8.99 9.64 -3.79
C GLN A 55 -9.72 9.25 -2.49
N ASN A 56 -11.05 9.14 -2.55
CA ASN A 56 -11.91 8.87 -1.40
C ASN A 56 -12.56 7.48 -1.44
N ASN A 57 -11.85 6.48 -1.96
CA ASN A 57 -12.35 5.09 -1.98
C ASN A 57 -11.92 4.30 -0.72
N PRO A 58 -12.87 3.88 0.15
CA PRO A 58 -12.54 3.12 1.37
C PRO A 58 -12.00 1.71 1.07
N LYS A 59 -12.39 1.08 -0.04
CA LYS A 59 -11.88 -0.25 -0.43
C LYS A 59 -10.40 -0.18 -0.82
N LEU A 60 -10.02 0.85 -1.57
CA LEU A 60 -8.63 1.12 -1.95
C LEU A 60 -7.75 1.29 -0.71
N LYS A 61 -8.15 2.18 0.21
CA LYS A 61 -7.41 2.45 1.45
C LYS A 61 -7.29 1.18 2.32
N ALA A 62 -8.39 0.44 2.49
CA ALA A 62 -8.38 -0.80 3.26
C ALA A 62 -7.48 -1.88 2.64
N HIS A 63 -7.42 -1.98 1.31
CA HIS A 63 -6.57 -2.96 0.63
C HIS A 63 -5.09 -2.63 0.81
N ALA A 64 -4.68 -1.38 0.58
CA ALA A 64 -3.29 -0.95 0.79
C ALA A 64 -2.81 -1.22 2.22
N VAL A 65 -3.63 -0.88 3.22
CA VAL A 65 -3.31 -1.14 4.64
C VAL A 65 -3.11 -2.63 4.93
N LYS A 66 -3.94 -3.50 4.34
CA LYS A 66 -3.77 -4.95 4.51
C LYS A 66 -2.44 -5.42 3.94
N VAL A 67 -2.07 -4.97 2.75
CA VAL A 67 -0.76 -5.29 2.14
C VAL A 67 0.38 -4.87 3.05
N PHE A 68 0.39 -3.62 3.52
CA PHE A 68 1.46 -3.16 4.42
C PHE A 68 1.53 -3.95 5.73
N LYS A 69 0.38 -4.29 6.33
CA LYS A 69 0.33 -5.10 7.55
C LYS A 69 0.84 -6.52 7.36
N MET A 70 0.57 -7.15 6.22
CA MET A 70 1.06 -8.51 5.91
C MET A 70 2.59 -8.52 5.80
N VAL A 71 3.18 -7.51 5.17
CA VAL A 71 4.65 -7.38 5.03
C VAL A 71 5.33 -7.14 6.38
N ARG A 72 4.66 -6.46 7.32
CA ARG A 72 5.18 -6.22 8.68
C ARG A 72 5.18 -7.45 9.60
N LEU A 73 4.27 -8.40 9.37
CA LEU A 73 4.00 -9.51 10.31
C LEU A 73 4.80 -10.79 9.99
N HIS A 74 5.99 -10.67 9.41
CA HIS A 74 6.91 -11.79 9.21
C HIS A 74 8.08 -11.72 10.18
#